data_AF-A0A356SF97-F1
#
_entry.id   AF-A0A356SF97-F1
#
_cell.length_a   1.000
_cell.length_b   1.000
_cell.length_c   1.000
_cell.angle_alpha   90.00
_cell.angle_beta   90.00
_cell.angle_gamma   90.00
#
_symmetry.space_group_name_H-M   'P 1'
#
loop_
_entity.id
_entity.type
_entity.pdbx_description
1 polymer ?
#
loop_
_entity_poly.entity_id
_entity_poly.type
_entity_poly.pdbx_seq_one_letter_code
_entity_poly.pdbx_strand_id
1 'polypeptide(L)'
;MAEAALEKLVIAISSRALFNLDEEHLVFEEQGLEAYSAYQIEHEDTPLERGQAFALAKKLLALNDIVSEPFGVEIVLLSRNSADTGLRIFNSIEHYDLSITRAAFCGGESPWRYIQAFGCHLFLSSEPGDVKKALENGVAAATLVSKPLNHSSTPTIRFAFDGDAVLFSDEAEKVYKSEGLAAFTASEQAQRKEPLMGGPFKSFLSALHLLQQSIPAKDQLIRTALVTARSAPAHERVIRTLRAWD
;
A
#
# COMPACT_ATOMS: atom_id res chain seq x y z
N MET A 1 -26.13 -14.18 0.81
CA MET A 1 -25.12 -14.80 1.70
C MET A 1 -24.20 -13.69 2.14
N ALA A 2 -24.03 -13.47 3.44
CA ALA A 2 -23.19 -12.39 3.95
C ALA A 2 -21.73 -12.72 3.58
N GLU A 3 -21.13 -11.87 2.76
CA GLU A 3 -19.72 -11.88 2.42
C GLU A 3 -18.94 -11.65 3.72
N ALA A 4 -18.08 -12.59 4.10
CA ALA A 4 -17.26 -12.46 5.29
C ALA A 4 -16.41 -11.20 5.11
N ALA A 5 -16.67 -10.17 5.92
CA ALA A 5 -15.91 -8.94 5.89
C ALA A 5 -14.43 -9.28 6.12
N LEU A 6 -13.56 -8.82 5.23
CA LEU A 6 -12.12 -8.92 5.43
C LEU A 6 -11.75 -8.06 6.65
N GLU A 7 -11.61 -8.69 7.81
CA GLU A 7 -11.30 -8.04 9.09
C GLU A 7 -9.81 -7.65 9.23
N LYS A 8 -8.96 -8.10 8.28
CA LYS A 8 -7.52 -7.80 8.26
C LYS A 8 -7.16 -6.76 7.19
N LEU A 9 -6.26 -5.85 7.54
CA LEU A 9 -5.61 -4.96 6.59
C LEU A 9 -4.55 -5.73 5.80
N VAL A 10 -4.93 -6.19 4.61
CA VAL A 10 -4.02 -6.88 3.68
C VAL A 10 -3.23 -5.87 2.83
N ILE A 11 -1.90 -5.92 2.87
CA ILE A 11 -1.00 -5.06 2.09
C ILE A 11 -0.05 -5.91 1.25
N ALA A 12 -0.07 -5.72 -0.06
CA ALA A 12 0.91 -6.32 -0.96
C ALA A 12 2.18 -5.46 -1.03
N ILE A 13 3.35 -6.09 -0.91
CA ILE A 13 4.64 -5.40 -1.03
C ILE A 13 5.50 -6.16 -2.03
N SER A 14 6.09 -5.44 -2.99
CA SER A 14 7.01 -6.08 -3.95
C SER A 14 8.32 -6.52 -3.27
N SER A 15 8.94 -7.59 -3.76
CA SER A 15 10.21 -8.08 -3.21
C SER A 15 11.31 -7.01 -3.18
N ARG A 16 11.45 -6.23 -4.25
CA ARG A 16 12.39 -5.08 -4.36
C ARG A 16 12.01 -3.86 -3.51
N ALA A 17 10.79 -3.84 -2.98
CA ALA A 17 10.38 -2.84 -1.99
C ALA A 17 10.73 -3.32 -0.58
N LEU A 18 10.50 -4.59 -0.28
CA LEU A 18 10.77 -5.16 1.04
C LEU A 18 12.27 -5.33 1.32
N PHE A 19 13.02 -5.78 0.31
CA PHE A 19 14.46 -6.00 0.37
C PHE A 19 15.19 -5.19 -0.70
N ASN A 20 16.44 -4.84 -0.41
CA ASN A 20 17.34 -4.28 -1.40
C ASN A 20 17.80 -5.42 -2.31
N LEU A 21 17.56 -5.26 -3.61
CA LEU A 21 17.88 -6.23 -4.65
C LEU A 21 18.60 -5.53 -5.82
N ASP A 22 19.25 -4.40 -5.56
CA ASP A 22 19.82 -3.57 -6.62
C ASP A 22 21.06 -4.21 -7.26
N GLU A 23 21.90 -4.90 -6.49
CA GLU A 23 23.05 -5.65 -7.03
C GLU A 23 22.57 -6.81 -7.91
N GLU A 24 21.59 -7.57 -7.44
CA GLU A 24 20.98 -8.68 -8.17
C GLU A 24 20.28 -8.18 -9.44
N HIS A 25 19.62 -7.03 -9.36
CA HIS A 25 18.99 -6.43 -10.52
C HIS A 25 20.03 -6.02 -11.57
N LEU A 26 21.19 -5.50 -11.17
CA LEU A 26 22.29 -5.22 -12.10
C LEU A 26 22.81 -6.49 -12.78
N VAL A 27 22.97 -7.59 -12.05
CA VAL A 27 23.34 -8.88 -12.65
C VAL A 27 22.32 -9.31 -13.71
N PHE A 28 21.02 -9.14 -13.45
CA PHE A 28 19.98 -9.44 -14.43
C PHE A 28 20.07 -8.55 -15.68
N GLU A 29 20.22 -7.24 -15.50
CA GLU A 29 20.26 -6.28 -16.62
C GLU A 29 21.53 -6.45 -17.48
N GLU A 30 22.67 -6.76 -16.85
CA GLU A 30 23.97 -6.86 -17.55
C GLU A 30 24.26 -8.26 -18.11
N GLN A 31 23.83 -9.31 -17.41
CA GLN A 31 24.24 -10.70 -17.67
C GLN A 31 23.07 -11.65 -17.95
N GLY A 32 21.83 -11.19 -17.79
CA GLY A 32 20.62 -11.94 -18.11
C GLY A 32 20.15 -12.89 -17.02
N LEU A 33 19.08 -13.62 -17.34
CA LEU A 33 18.32 -14.44 -16.38
C LEU A 33 19.11 -15.61 -15.79
N GLU A 34 19.96 -16.27 -16.59
CA GLU A 34 20.73 -17.44 -16.12
C GLU A 34 21.76 -17.04 -15.06
N ALA A 35 22.51 -15.97 -15.30
CA ALA A 35 23.48 -15.43 -14.35
C ALA A 35 22.80 -14.94 -13.07
N TYR A 36 21.66 -14.25 -13.21
CA TYR A 36 20.82 -13.85 -12.09
C TYR A 36 20.38 -15.04 -11.23
N SER A 37 19.91 -16.12 -11.87
CA SER A 37 19.44 -17.31 -11.16
C SER A 37 20.58 -17.99 -10.41
N ALA A 38 21.74 -18.14 -11.04
CA ALA A 38 22.92 -18.72 -10.40
C ALA A 38 23.38 -17.87 -9.20
N TYR A 39 23.41 -16.54 -9.36
CA TYR A 39 23.77 -15.62 -8.29
C TYR A 39 22.83 -15.75 -7.08
N GLN A 40 21.52 -15.84 -7.33
CA GLN A 40 20.52 -15.97 -6.27
C GLN A 40 20.64 -17.29 -5.50
N ILE A 41 20.96 -18.39 -6.18
CA ILE A 41 21.19 -19.70 -5.55
C ILE A 41 22.50 -19.72 -4.77
N GLU A 42 23.58 -19.17 -5.33
CA GLU A 42 24.89 -19.09 -4.63
C GLU A 42 24.81 -18.30 -3.32
N HIS A 43 23.97 -17.27 -3.28
CA HIS A 43 23.78 -16.40 -2.12
C HIS A 43 22.51 -16.74 -1.32
N GLU A 44 21.89 -17.90 -1.54
CA GLU A 44 20.58 -18.26 -0.98
C GLU A 44 20.51 -18.12 0.56
N ASP A 45 21.58 -18.52 1.25
CA ASP A 45 21.69 -18.44 2.71
C ASP A 45 22.19 -17.08 3.22
N THR A 46 22.51 -16.14 2.32
CA THR A 46 22.92 -14.77 2.67
C THR A 46 21.70 -13.86 2.69
N PRO A 47 21.28 -13.35 3.87
CA PRO A 47 20.11 -12.49 3.97
C PRO A 47 20.28 -11.22 3.13
N LEU A 48 19.21 -10.84 2.43
CA LEU A 48 19.15 -9.60 1.68
C LEU A 48 19.18 -8.40 2.62
N GLU A 49 19.74 -7.30 2.14
CA GLU A 49 19.67 -6.04 2.87
C GLU A 49 18.23 -5.50 2.92
N ARG A 50 17.96 -4.65 3.91
CA ARG A 50 16.63 -4.08 4.15
C ARG A 50 16.26 -3.08 3.05
N GLY A 51 15.12 -3.29 2.41
CA GLY A 51 14.59 -2.40 1.38
C GLY A 51 13.84 -1.20 1.94
N GLN A 52 13.34 -0.37 1.03
CA GLN A 52 12.63 0.88 1.36
C GLN A 52 11.37 0.67 2.20
N ALA A 53 10.62 -0.42 1.94
CA ALA A 53 9.39 -0.76 2.65
C ALA A 53 9.65 -1.43 4.01
N PHE A 54 10.88 -1.89 4.27
CA PHE A 54 11.17 -2.80 5.39
C PHE A 54 10.73 -2.23 6.74
N ALA A 55 11.06 -0.96 7.00
CA ALA A 55 10.70 -0.31 8.26
C ALA A 55 9.19 -0.15 8.44
N LEU A 56 8.46 0.12 7.35
CA LEU A 56 7.01 0.20 7.36
C LEU A 56 6.38 -1.18 7.57
N ALA A 57 6.83 -2.20 6.82
CA ALA A 57 6.38 -3.57 6.94
C ALA A 57 6.53 -4.11 8.37
N LYS A 58 7.71 -3.89 8.98
CA LYS A 58 7.96 -4.30 10.37
C LYS A 58 7.02 -3.61 11.37
N LYS A 59 6.79 -2.30 11.23
CA LYS A 59 5.86 -1.56 12.12
C LYS A 59 4.42 -2.03 11.97
N LEU A 60 4.00 -2.31 10.74
CA LEU A 60 2.68 -2.82 10.43
C LEU A 60 2.44 -4.21 11.04
N LEU A 61 3.38 -5.14 10.86
CA LEU A 61 3.29 -6.49 11.43
C LEU A 61 3.29 -6.46 12.96
N ALA A 62 4.06 -5.56 13.59
CA ALA A 62 4.08 -5.39 15.04
C ALA A 62 2.73 -4.94 15.63
N LEU A 63 1.78 -4.46 14.82
CA LEU A 63 0.43 -4.17 15.31
C LEU A 63 -0.32 -5.44 15.72
N ASN A 64 0.03 -6.60 15.13
CA ASN A 64 -0.59 -7.88 15.43
C ASN A 64 -0.34 -8.36 16.87
N ASP A 65 0.68 -7.83 17.55
CA ASP A 65 0.95 -8.14 18.96
C ASP A 65 -0.05 -7.46 19.91
N ILE A 66 -0.82 -6.50 19.42
CA ILE A 66 -1.63 -5.58 20.21
C ILE A 66 -3.11 -5.69 19.84
N VAL A 67 -3.42 -5.95 18.57
CA VAL A 67 -4.79 -6.20 18.13
C VAL A 67 -5.16 -7.66 18.34
N SER A 68 -6.43 -7.92 18.62
CA SER A 68 -6.95 -9.28 18.76
C SER A 68 -7.63 -9.73 17.48
N GLU A 69 -7.56 -11.03 17.21
CA GLU A 69 -8.34 -11.65 16.13
C GLU A 69 -9.83 -11.28 16.28
N PRO A 70 -10.53 -11.03 15.16
CA PRO A 70 -10.09 -11.29 13.79
C PRO A 70 -9.29 -10.14 13.12
N PHE A 71 -9.05 -9.03 13.84
CA PHE A 71 -8.32 -7.89 13.30
C PHE A 71 -6.82 -8.16 13.22
N GLY A 72 -6.17 -7.54 12.24
CA GLY A 72 -4.74 -7.70 12.03
C GLY A 72 -4.24 -7.00 10.79
N VAL A 73 -2.93 -7.00 10.62
CA VAL A 73 -2.24 -6.67 9.38
C VAL A 73 -1.69 -7.95 8.78
N GLU A 74 -1.90 -8.09 7.48
CA GLU A 74 -1.30 -9.16 6.71
C GLU A 74 -0.49 -8.58 5.57
N ILE A 75 0.76 -9.01 5.44
CA ILE A 75 1.62 -8.61 4.33
C ILE A 75 1.70 -9.77 3.35
N VAL A 76 1.42 -9.49 2.08
CA VAL A 76 1.57 -10.43 0.98
C VAL A 76 2.79 -10.01 0.15
N LEU A 77 3.78 -10.90 0.05
CA LEU A 77 4.94 -10.65 -0.79
C LEU A 77 4.60 -10.92 -2.26
N LEU A 78 4.87 -9.95 -3.13
CA LEU A 78 4.72 -10.09 -4.57
C LEU A 78 6.08 -9.99 -5.27
N SER A 79 6.48 -11.05 -5.98
CA SER A 79 7.78 -11.08 -6.66
C SER A 79 7.62 -11.42 -8.13
N ARG A 80 8.40 -10.74 -8.96
CA ARG A 80 8.61 -11.13 -10.36
C ARG A 80 9.59 -12.30 -10.48
N ASN A 81 10.29 -12.67 -9.41
CA ASN A 81 11.21 -13.79 -9.43
C ASN A 81 10.48 -15.12 -9.68
N SER A 82 11.23 -16.13 -10.08
CA SER A 82 10.77 -17.52 -10.03
C SER A 82 10.66 -17.98 -8.58
N ALA A 83 9.91 -19.06 -8.33
CA ALA A 83 9.84 -19.67 -6.99
C ALA A 83 11.23 -20.17 -6.54
N ASP A 84 12.02 -20.69 -7.47
CA ASP A 84 13.37 -21.20 -7.26
C ASP A 84 14.32 -20.10 -6.73
N THR A 85 14.38 -18.96 -7.41
CA THR A 85 15.13 -17.77 -6.95
C THR A 85 14.45 -17.00 -5.82
N GLY A 86 13.30 -17.49 -5.36
CA GLY A 86 12.50 -16.91 -4.28
C GLY A 86 12.94 -17.35 -2.89
N LEU A 87 13.69 -18.45 -2.78
CA LEU A 87 14.06 -19.02 -1.48
C LEU A 87 14.93 -18.06 -0.66
N ARG A 88 15.89 -17.37 -1.28
CA ARG A 88 16.67 -16.29 -0.62
C ARG A 88 15.79 -15.20 0.00
N ILE A 89 14.66 -14.86 -0.64
CA ILE A 89 13.72 -13.87 -0.09
C ILE A 89 13.04 -14.43 1.17
N PHE A 90 12.63 -15.70 1.17
CA PHE A 90 12.06 -16.34 2.34
C PHE A 90 13.08 -16.49 3.48
N ASN A 91 14.32 -16.89 3.17
CA ASN A 91 15.41 -16.94 4.15
C ASN A 91 15.65 -15.56 4.78
N SER A 92 15.53 -14.50 3.98
CA SER A 92 15.62 -13.12 4.49
C SER A 92 14.42 -12.77 5.38
N ILE A 93 13.20 -13.15 5.01
CA ILE A 93 11.99 -12.97 5.84
C ILE A 93 12.16 -13.66 7.20
N GLU A 94 12.65 -14.89 7.21
CA GLU A 94 12.94 -15.66 8.43
C GLU A 94 14.06 -15.01 9.25
N HIS A 95 15.18 -14.63 8.61
CA HIS A 95 16.31 -13.97 9.27
C HIS A 95 15.89 -12.69 10.02
N TYR A 96 14.93 -11.94 9.47
CA TYR A 96 14.44 -10.70 10.07
C TYR A 96 13.20 -10.86 10.96
N ASP A 97 12.71 -12.09 11.14
CA ASP A 97 11.51 -12.40 11.92
C ASP A 97 10.28 -11.61 11.45
N LEU A 98 10.05 -11.59 10.13
CA LEU A 98 8.86 -10.99 9.54
C LEU A 98 7.78 -12.07 9.40
N SER A 99 6.64 -11.92 10.08
CA SER A 99 5.50 -12.84 10.01
C SER A 99 4.72 -12.74 8.68
N ILE A 100 5.40 -13.02 7.56
CA ILE A 100 4.85 -13.00 6.20
C ILE A 100 4.60 -14.45 5.77
N THR A 101 3.33 -14.82 5.63
CA THR A 101 2.92 -16.21 5.36
C THR A 101 2.37 -16.42 3.95
N ARG A 102 2.07 -15.34 3.21
CA ARG A 102 1.58 -15.37 1.83
C ARG A 102 2.58 -14.71 0.89
N ALA A 103 2.86 -15.38 -0.22
CA ALA A 103 3.68 -14.85 -1.30
C ALA A 103 3.20 -15.36 -2.67
N ALA A 104 3.46 -14.58 -3.72
CA ALA A 104 3.33 -15.03 -5.11
C ALA A 104 4.59 -14.68 -5.92
N PHE A 105 5.08 -15.68 -6.66
CA PHE A 105 6.23 -15.60 -7.53
C PHE A 105 5.78 -15.78 -8.98
N CYS A 106 6.00 -14.75 -9.78
CA CYS A 106 5.35 -14.62 -11.09
C CYS A 106 6.26 -15.00 -12.27
N GLY A 107 7.53 -15.35 -12.03
CA GLY A 107 8.44 -15.83 -13.08
C GLY A 107 8.64 -14.85 -14.25
N GLY A 108 8.69 -13.54 -13.96
CA GLY A 108 8.92 -12.44 -14.90
C GLY A 108 7.66 -11.61 -15.17
N GLU A 109 6.47 -12.19 -15.00
CA GLU A 109 5.20 -11.50 -15.22
C GLU A 109 4.93 -10.46 -14.12
N SER A 110 4.18 -9.42 -14.48
CA SER A 110 3.82 -8.38 -13.51
C SER A 110 2.87 -8.94 -12.44
N PRO A 111 3.16 -8.74 -11.15
CA PRO A 111 2.46 -9.42 -10.08
C PRO A 111 1.08 -8.85 -9.75
N TRP A 112 0.70 -7.72 -10.38
CA TRP A 112 -0.52 -6.99 -10.03
C TRP A 112 -1.80 -7.86 -10.11
N ARG A 113 -1.83 -8.85 -11.00
CA ARG A 113 -2.98 -9.75 -11.19
C ARG A 113 -3.35 -10.52 -9.94
N TYR A 114 -2.39 -10.78 -9.06
CA TYR A 114 -2.62 -11.52 -7.82
C TYR A 114 -3.16 -10.64 -6.69
N ILE A 115 -3.02 -9.31 -6.79
CA ILE A 115 -3.44 -8.37 -5.75
C ILE A 115 -4.93 -8.54 -5.43
N GLN A 116 -5.78 -8.57 -6.46
CA GLN A 116 -7.22 -8.74 -6.29
C GLN A 116 -7.57 -10.12 -5.72
N ALA A 117 -6.92 -11.18 -6.20
CA ALA A 117 -7.13 -12.54 -5.71
C ALA A 117 -6.74 -12.71 -4.23
N PHE A 118 -5.74 -11.96 -3.75
CA PHE A 118 -5.35 -11.96 -2.35
C PHE A 118 -6.19 -11.05 -1.46
N GLY A 119 -7.11 -10.26 -2.02
CA GLY A 119 -7.91 -9.29 -1.29
C GLY A 119 -7.07 -8.12 -0.74
N CYS A 120 -5.99 -7.76 -1.44
CA CYS A 120 -5.09 -6.71 -0.98
C CYS A 120 -5.74 -5.33 -1.08
N HIS A 121 -5.63 -4.55 -0.01
CA HIS A 121 -6.16 -3.19 0.06
C HIS A 121 -5.20 -2.16 -0.50
N LEU A 122 -3.89 -2.41 -0.40
CA LEU A 122 -2.84 -1.50 -0.86
C LEU A 122 -1.67 -2.30 -1.45
N PHE A 123 -1.11 -1.80 -2.54
CA PHE A 123 0.11 -2.33 -3.14
C PHE A 123 1.25 -1.31 -3.07
N LEU A 124 2.39 -1.72 -2.52
CA LEU A 124 3.60 -0.91 -2.39
C LEU A 124 4.72 -1.49 -3.25
N SER A 125 5.32 -0.67 -4.09
CA SER A 125 6.44 -1.08 -4.93
C SER A 125 7.49 0.02 -5.09
N SER A 126 8.74 -0.37 -5.30
CA SER A 126 9.80 0.54 -5.74
C SER A 126 9.74 0.81 -7.26
N GLU A 127 8.95 0.03 -8.01
CA GLU A 127 8.86 0.08 -9.48
C GLU A 127 7.62 0.88 -9.92
N PRO A 128 7.77 2.11 -10.45
CA PRO A 128 6.65 2.93 -10.90
C PRO A 128 5.78 2.27 -11.97
N GLY A 129 6.37 1.43 -12.83
CA GLY A 129 5.63 0.71 -13.87
C GLY A 129 4.59 -0.26 -13.31
N ASP A 130 4.91 -0.95 -12.20
CA ASP A 130 3.96 -1.86 -11.53
C ASP A 130 2.85 -1.09 -10.82
N VAL A 131 3.20 0.05 -10.20
CA VAL A 131 2.23 0.92 -9.52
C VAL A 131 1.23 1.49 -10.52
N LYS A 132 1.69 1.97 -11.68
CA LYS A 132 0.82 2.47 -12.75
C LYS A 132 -0.16 1.40 -13.21
N LYS A 133 0.31 0.18 -13.50
CA LYS A 133 -0.56 -0.93 -13.92
C LYS A 133 -1.60 -1.29 -12.86
N ALA A 134 -1.22 -1.29 -11.58
CA ALA A 134 -2.16 -1.54 -10.49
C ALA A 134 -3.26 -0.46 -10.44
N LEU A 135 -2.89 0.82 -10.49
CA LEU A 135 -3.83 1.95 -10.49
C LEU A 135 -4.79 1.90 -11.69
N GLU A 136 -4.29 1.61 -12.89
CA GLU A 136 -5.10 1.44 -14.11
C GLU A 136 -6.15 0.32 -14.00
N ASN A 137 -5.92 -0.65 -13.09
CA ASN A 137 -6.82 -1.77 -12.83
C ASN A 137 -7.60 -1.61 -11.51
N GLY A 138 -7.73 -0.38 -11.00
CA GLY A 138 -8.56 -0.05 -9.83
C GLY A 138 -7.98 -0.51 -8.49
N VAL A 139 -6.70 -0.88 -8.45
CA VAL A 139 -5.99 -1.22 -7.22
C VAL A 139 -5.36 0.03 -6.63
N ALA A 140 -5.56 0.29 -5.33
CA ALA A 140 -4.78 1.30 -4.62
C ALA A 140 -3.30 0.88 -4.58
N ALA A 141 -2.43 1.70 -5.17
CA ALA A 141 -1.01 1.43 -5.21
C ALA A 141 -0.18 2.70 -5.07
N ALA A 142 1.02 2.58 -4.52
CA ALA A 142 1.94 3.69 -4.35
C ALA A 142 3.39 3.27 -4.62
N THR A 143 4.12 4.17 -5.27
CA THR A 143 5.57 4.04 -5.44
C THR A 143 6.27 4.51 -4.17
N LEU A 144 7.16 3.70 -3.64
CA LEU A 144 8.03 4.10 -2.54
C LEU A 144 9.15 4.98 -3.08
N VAL A 145 9.18 6.21 -2.61
CA VAL A 145 10.23 7.19 -2.87
C VAL A 145 10.97 7.43 -1.56
N SER A 146 12.08 6.72 -1.34
CA SER A 146 12.90 6.96 -0.15
C SER A 146 14.16 7.78 -0.46
N LYS A 147 14.43 8.76 0.40
CA LYS A 147 15.80 9.16 0.78
C LYS A 147 16.28 8.22 1.89
N PRO A 148 17.60 8.00 2.03
CA PRO A 148 18.15 7.10 3.05
C PRO A 148 17.66 7.46 4.46
N LEU A 149 17.35 6.41 5.21
CA LEU A 149 16.58 6.39 6.45
C LEU A 149 17.26 7.18 7.58
N ASN A 150 16.61 8.24 8.07
CA ASN A 150 16.67 8.52 9.50
C ASN A 150 15.66 7.59 10.16
N HIS A 151 16.13 6.57 10.86
CA HIS A 151 15.28 5.67 11.64
C HIS A 151 14.47 6.48 12.65
N SER A 152 13.20 6.72 12.35
CA SER A 152 12.26 7.21 13.36
C SER A 152 12.01 6.08 14.35
N SER A 153 12.51 6.25 15.56
CA SER A 153 12.30 5.35 16.70
C SER A 153 10.84 5.26 17.16
N THR A 154 9.95 6.09 16.61
CA THR A 154 8.54 6.09 17.01
C THR A 154 7.82 4.87 16.43
N PRO A 155 7.05 4.11 17.24
CA PRO A 155 6.25 2.98 16.76
C PRO A 155 5.04 3.45 15.93
N THR A 156 4.68 4.74 16.01
CA THR A 156 3.55 5.33 15.31
C THR A 156 3.74 5.35 13.79
N ILE A 157 2.75 4.82 13.08
CA ILE A 157 2.60 4.89 11.63
C ILE A 157 1.65 6.06 11.31
N ARG A 158 2.05 6.90 10.36
CA ARG A 158 1.31 8.09 9.94
C ARG A 158 0.94 7.96 8.48
N PHE A 159 -0.35 8.02 8.18
CA PHE A 159 -0.91 8.06 6.84
C PHE A 159 -1.47 9.45 6.58
N ALA A 160 -1.04 10.08 5.48
CA ALA A 160 -1.63 11.31 4.98
C ALA A 160 -2.23 11.00 3.61
N PHE A 161 -3.54 11.19 3.48
CA PHE A 161 -4.28 10.96 2.24
C PHE A 161 -4.46 12.29 1.51
N ASP A 162 -4.15 12.30 0.21
CA ASP A 162 -4.68 13.32 -0.68
C ASP A 162 -6.16 13.03 -0.95
N GLY A 163 -7.02 13.96 -0.51
CA GLY A 163 -8.45 13.85 -0.71
C GLY A 163 -8.84 13.90 -2.18
N ASP A 164 -8.23 14.78 -2.95
CA ASP A 164 -8.78 15.20 -4.24
C ASP A 164 -8.31 14.34 -5.40
N ALA A 165 -7.11 13.74 -5.30
CA ALA A 165 -6.55 12.89 -6.35
C ALA A 165 -6.54 11.39 -6.03
N VAL A 166 -6.78 11.02 -4.77
CA VAL A 166 -6.54 9.64 -4.30
C VAL A 166 -7.74 9.05 -3.58
N LEU A 167 -8.27 9.75 -2.57
CA LEU A 167 -9.34 9.22 -1.73
C LEU A 167 -10.74 9.40 -2.33
N PHE A 168 -11.02 10.59 -2.85
CA PHE A 168 -12.22 10.87 -3.63
C PHE A 168 -11.90 10.67 -5.10
N SER A 169 -12.94 10.38 -5.87
CA SER A 169 -12.84 10.27 -7.33
C SER A 169 -12.64 11.64 -8.00
N ASP A 170 -12.20 11.60 -9.26
CA ASP A 170 -11.68 12.75 -10.01
C ASP A 170 -12.77 13.63 -10.64
N GLU A 171 -14.06 13.45 -10.34
CA GLU A 171 -15.14 14.20 -11.01
C GLU A 171 -15.05 15.70 -10.73
N ALA A 172 -14.66 16.07 -9.51
CA ALA A 172 -14.50 17.47 -9.14
C ALA A 172 -13.28 18.10 -9.84
N GLU A 173 -12.21 17.34 -10.05
CA GLU A 173 -11.03 17.79 -10.80
C GLU A 173 -11.36 17.97 -12.29
N LYS A 174 -12.19 17.10 -12.87
CA LYS A 174 -12.69 17.23 -14.24
C LYS A 174 -13.45 18.55 -14.44
N VAL A 175 -14.38 18.88 -13.54
CA VAL A 175 -15.12 20.17 -13.58
C VAL A 175 -14.17 21.37 -13.46
N TYR A 176 -13.18 21.30 -12.57
CA TYR A 176 -12.20 22.37 -12.44
C TYR A 176 -11.37 22.56 -13.71
N LYS A 177 -10.92 21.46 -14.33
CA LYS A 177 -10.13 21.49 -15.57
C LYS A 177 -10.94 21.94 -16.79
N SER A 178 -12.23 21.61 -16.86
CA SER A 178 -13.11 21.98 -18.00
C SER A 178 -13.68 23.39 -17.89
N GLU A 179 -14.11 23.79 -16.68
CA GLU A 179 -14.98 24.96 -16.49
C GLU A 179 -14.41 25.99 -15.49
N GLY A 180 -13.27 25.69 -14.88
CA GLY A 180 -12.57 26.60 -13.98
C GLY A 180 -13.12 26.67 -12.55
N LEU A 181 -12.49 27.51 -11.73
CA LEU A 181 -12.70 27.55 -10.28
C LEU A 181 -14.13 27.95 -9.87
N ALA A 182 -14.78 28.84 -10.63
CA ALA A 182 -16.12 29.32 -10.32
C ALA A 182 -17.16 28.20 -10.46
N ALA A 183 -17.08 27.41 -11.54
CA ALA A 183 -17.95 26.27 -11.79
C ALA A 183 -17.73 25.17 -10.75
N PHE A 184 -16.46 24.87 -10.42
CA PHE A 184 -16.11 23.95 -9.34
C PHE A 184 -16.76 24.36 -8.00
N THR A 185 -16.62 25.63 -7.61
CA THR A 185 -17.15 26.12 -6.33
C THR A 185 -18.67 26.06 -6.30
N ALA A 186 -19.34 26.43 -7.40
CA ALA A 186 -20.80 26.36 -7.51
C ALA A 186 -21.30 24.91 -7.44
N SER A 187 -20.60 23.98 -8.12
CA SER A 187 -20.90 22.54 -8.09
C SER A 187 -20.75 21.95 -6.68
N GLU A 188 -19.65 22.25 -5.99
CA GLU A 188 -19.41 21.80 -4.61
C GLU A 188 -20.46 22.36 -3.62
N GLN A 189 -20.91 23.60 -3.80
CA GLN A 189 -21.98 24.18 -2.99
C GLN A 189 -23.34 23.52 -3.26
N ALA A 190 -23.68 23.30 -4.54
CA ALA A 190 -24.93 22.67 -4.93
C ALA A 190 -25.02 21.22 -4.39
N GLN A 191 -23.92 20.47 -4.49
CA GLN A 191 -23.83 19.07 -4.11
C GLN A 191 -23.32 18.84 -2.68
N ARG A 192 -23.29 19.86 -1.82
CA ARG A 192 -22.69 19.76 -0.47
C ARG A 192 -23.24 18.64 0.42
N LYS A 193 -24.47 18.17 0.15
CA LYS A 193 -25.14 17.08 0.88
C LYS A 193 -24.98 15.72 0.21
N GLU A 194 -24.45 15.67 -0.99
CA GLU A 194 -24.23 14.44 -1.76
C GLU A 194 -22.81 13.93 -1.52
N PRO A 195 -22.64 12.71 -0.96
CA PRO A 195 -21.32 12.13 -0.75
C PRO A 195 -20.52 12.07 -2.05
N LEU A 196 -19.21 12.30 -1.94
CA LEU A 196 -18.30 12.07 -3.05
C LEU A 196 -18.20 10.58 -3.34
N MET A 197 -17.97 10.25 -4.61
CA MET A 197 -17.61 8.90 -5.01
C MET A 197 -16.21 8.56 -4.48
N GLY A 198 -15.99 7.28 -4.23
CA GLY A 198 -14.72 6.78 -3.69
C GLY A 198 -13.70 6.59 -4.79
N GLY A 199 -12.49 7.08 -4.56
CA GLY A 199 -11.31 6.76 -5.36
C GLY A 199 -10.74 5.37 -5.02
N PRO A 200 -9.64 4.96 -5.67
CA PRO A 200 -9.04 3.64 -5.49
C PRO A 200 -8.65 3.34 -4.05
N PHE A 201 -8.32 4.36 -3.24
CA PHE A 201 -7.88 4.20 -1.85
C PHE A 201 -9.02 4.15 -0.83
N LYS A 202 -10.29 4.27 -1.25
CA LYS A 202 -11.43 4.19 -0.32
C LYS A 202 -11.42 2.88 0.48
N SER A 203 -11.25 1.75 -0.19
CA SER A 203 -11.21 0.43 0.45
C SER A 203 -10.07 0.31 1.47
N PHE A 204 -8.89 0.83 1.11
CA PHE A 204 -7.75 0.89 2.03
C PHE A 204 -8.03 1.77 3.24
N LEU A 205 -8.63 2.96 3.07
CA LEU A 205 -9.00 3.81 4.20
C LEU A 205 -9.98 3.10 5.14
N SER A 206 -11.00 2.43 4.58
CA SER A 206 -11.97 1.66 5.38
C SER A 206 -11.29 0.55 6.19
N ALA A 207 -10.43 -0.26 5.57
CA ALA A 207 -9.70 -1.32 6.26
C ALA A 207 -8.72 -0.77 7.32
N LEU A 208 -8.04 0.34 7.01
CA LEU A 208 -7.18 1.03 7.97
C LEU A 208 -7.96 1.58 9.16
N HIS A 209 -9.17 2.09 8.93
CA HIS A 209 -10.04 2.59 9.99
C HIS A 209 -10.49 1.48 10.92
N LEU A 210 -10.93 0.33 10.38
CA LEU A 210 -11.30 -0.85 11.18
C LEU A 210 -10.13 -1.33 12.04
N LEU A 211 -8.93 -1.44 11.45
CA LEU A 211 -7.72 -1.77 12.20
C LEU A 211 -7.45 -0.74 13.30
N GLN A 212 -7.55 0.55 13.00
CA GLN A 212 -7.34 1.62 13.98
C GLN A 212 -8.32 1.56 15.16
N GLN A 213 -9.59 1.22 14.92
CA GLN A 213 -10.60 1.03 15.98
C GLN A 213 -10.28 -0.17 16.89
N SER A 214 -9.61 -1.20 16.36
CA SER A 214 -9.21 -2.38 17.13
C SER A 214 -7.99 -2.15 18.03
N ILE A 215 -7.24 -1.07 17.81
CA ILE A 215 -6.05 -0.73 18.63
C ILE A 215 -6.51 -0.03 19.93
N PRO A 216 -5.99 -0.43 21.10
CA PRO A 216 -6.31 0.23 22.36
C PRO A 216 -6.03 1.75 22.31
N ALA A 217 -6.97 2.55 22.78
CA ALA A 217 -6.94 4.01 22.68
C ALA A 217 -5.69 4.68 23.31
N LYS A 218 -5.00 3.97 24.22
CA LYS A 218 -3.75 4.41 24.87
C LYS A 218 -2.52 4.33 23.95
N ASP A 219 -2.50 3.43 22.98
CA ASP A 219 -1.30 3.10 22.21
C ASP A 219 -1.15 3.98 20.96
N GLN A 220 -2.26 4.47 20.41
CA GLN A 220 -2.28 5.56 19.42
C GLN A 220 -1.29 5.35 18.25
N LEU A 221 -1.14 4.10 17.79
CA LEU A 221 -0.09 3.67 16.86
C LEU A 221 -0.37 3.99 15.40
N ILE A 222 -1.62 4.24 15.03
CA ILE A 222 -2.01 4.70 13.69
C ILE A 222 -2.52 6.14 13.80
N ARG A 223 -2.04 6.98 12.88
CA ARG A 223 -2.51 8.35 12.68
C ARG A 223 -2.88 8.56 11.24
N THR A 224 -4.07 9.07 11.01
CA THR A 224 -4.59 9.42 9.69
C THR A 224 -4.76 10.93 9.59
N ALA A 225 -4.36 11.50 8.46
CA ALA A 225 -4.58 12.89 8.10
C ALA A 225 -5.17 12.95 6.70
N LEU A 226 -6.07 13.88 6.46
CA LEU A 226 -6.61 14.18 5.13
C LEU A 226 -6.09 15.55 4.70
N VAL A 227 -5.47 15.60 3.53
CA VAL A 227 -4.99 16.82 2.87
C VAL A 227 -5.85 17.05 1.65
N THR A 228 -6.50 18.20 1.55
CA THR A 228 -7.38 18.53 0.43
C THR A 228 -7.30 20.02 0.12
N ALA A 229 -7.43 20.37 -1.15
CA ALA A 229 -7.57 21.73 -1.65
C ALA A 229 -8.98 22.31 -1.42
N ARG A 230 -9.95 21.50 -0.99
CA ARG A 230 -11.31 21.94 -0.64
C ARG A 230 -11.30 22.79 0.63
N SER A 231 -11.16 24.09 0.46
CA SER A 231 -11.24 25.08 1.53
C SER A 231 -12.69 25.37 1.96
N ALA A 232 -12.88 26.17 3.01
CA ALA A 232 -14.22 26.66 3.36
C ALA A 232 -14.82 27.45 2.18
N PRO A 233 -16.05 27.15 1.72
CA PRO A 233 -17.09 26.33 2.37
C PRO A 233 -17.22 24.88 1.83
N ALA A 234 -16.36 24.42 0.93
CA ALA A 234 -16.44 23.08 0.31
C ALA A 234 -16.07 21.91 1.26
N HIS A 235 -15.37 22.18 2.38
CA HIS A 235 -15.03 21.17 3.39
C HIS A 235 -16.24 20.41 3.99
N GLU A 236 -17.46 20.99 3.95
CA GLU A 236 -18.67 20.32 4.47
C GLU A 236 -18.92 18.98 3.76
N ARG A 237 -18.77 18.95 2.43
CA ARG A 237 -19.02 17.76 1.61
C ARG A 237 -18.06 16.63 1.93
N VAL A 238 -16.78 16.97 2.16
CA VAL A 238 -15.73 16.02 2.56
C VAL A 238 -16.09 15.35 3.88
N ILE A 239 -16.44 16.13 4.90
CA ILE A 239 -16.79 15.58 6.23
C ILE A 239 -18.04 14.70 6.14
N ARG A 240 -19.06 15.13 5.39
CA ARG A 240 -20.27 14.33 5.17
C ARG A 240 -19.98 13.04 4.42
N THR A 241 -19.08 13.07 3.45
CA THR A 241 -18.65 11.89 2.69
C THR A 241 -18.01 10.86 3.62
N LEU A 242 -17.04 11.28 4.44
CA LEU A 242 -16.39 10.37 5.39
C LEU A 242 -17.40 9.76 6.38
N ARG A 243 -18.30 10.57 6.94
CA ARG A 243 -19.38 10.09 7.82
C ARG A 243 -20.37 9.14 7.14
N ALA A 244 -20.54 9.26 5.82
CA ALA A 244 -21.41 8.38 5.05
C ALA A 244 -20.70 7.07 4.64
N TRP A 245 -19.38 6.99 4.83
CA TRP A 245 -18.58 5.79 4.58
C TRP A 245 -18.27 5.00 5.85
N ASP A 246 -18.37 5.63 7.03
CA ASP A 246 -18.41 4.97 8.34
C ASP A 246 -19.70 4.15 8.51
#